data_AF-A0A4Y3WHF9-F1
#
_entry.id   AF-A0A4Y3WHF9-F1
#
_cell.length_a   1.000
_cell.length_b   1.000
_cell.length_c   1.000
_cell.angle_alpha   90.00
_cell.angle_beta   90.00
_cell.angle_gamma   90.00
#
_symmetry.space_group_name_H-M   'P 1'
#
loop_
_entity.id
_entity.type
_entity.pdbx_description
1 polymer ?
#
loop_
_entity_poly.entity_id
_entity_poly.type
_entity_poly.pdbx_seq_one_letter_code
_entity_poly.pdbx_strand_id
1 'polypeptide(L)'
;MTLPPRPVIGILHPGVMGAALGSALKPVAGAVIWAAAGRSVPTSKRAETADLVGVPDVAELARRSHVIVSICPPHAALDVAGQVADALDDRADRPLYVDANAVSPGTVAQIAGRLGAEHVVDGAIIGPPAWERGSTVLWLAGERAAEVAGLFAHSPFDARVLGADLGAASALKACFGLQSKVIPALWLTMAQAARAHGVEDALRDELARDGIDYGARLGEATARSAAKAWRWAGEMEQAGDAIAAVGLPDGFSRAAAQVYRAAGGPR
;
A
#
# COMPACT_ATOMS: atom_id res chain seq x y z
N MET A 1 4.39 -0.81 -26.16
CA MET A 1 3.32 -1.73 -26.63
C MET A 1 2.09 -1.53 -25.78
N THR A 2 0.91 -1.43 -26.38
CA THR A 2 -0.38 -1.38 -25.66
C THR A 2 -0.73 -2.76 -25.08
N LEU A 3 -1.46 -2.78 -23.97
CA LEU A 3 -1.94 -4.05 -23.39
C LEU A 3 -2.86 -4.81 -24.37
N PRO A 4 -2.81 -6.15 -24.39
CA PRO A 4 -3.74 -6.96 -25.18
C PRO A 4 -5.18 -6.80 -24.65
N PRO A 5 -6.22 -7.11 -25.46
CA PRO A 5 -7.63 -6.91 -25.05
C PRO A 5 -8.05 -7.64 -23.78
N ARG A 6 -7.43 -8.80 -23.51
CA ARG A 6 -7.65 -9.60 -22.30
C ARG A 6 -6.29 -9.97 -21.69
N PRO A 7 -5.64 -9.06 -20.94
CA PRO A 7 -4.31 -9.30 -20.41
C PRO A 7 -4.34 -10.38 -19.32
N VAL A 8 -3.25 -11.14 -19.23
CA VAL A 8 -2.94 -11.95 -18.04
C VAL A 8 -2.39 -11.02 -16.98
N ILE A 9 -3.01 -11.03 -15.80
CA ILE A 9 -2.67 -10.13 -14.69
C ILE A 9 -2.15 -10.97 -13.52
N GLY A 10 -0.93 -10.72 -13.10
CA GLY A 10 -0.33 -11.33 -11.92
C GLY A 10 -0.54 -10.49 -10.67
N ILE A 11 -1.06 -11.09 -9.59
CA ILE A 11 -1.16 -10.47 -8.26
C ILE A 11 -0.08 -11.06 -7.35
N LEU A 12 0.90 -10.25 -6.98
CA LEU A 12 1.91 -10.61 -6.01
C LEU A 12 1.40 -10.32 -4.60
N HIS A 13 1.42 -11.34 -3.75
CA HIS A 13 0.95 -11.31 -2.36
C HIS A 13 -0.56 -11.00 -2.22
N PRO A 14 -1.47 -11.95 -2.57
CA PRO A 14 -2.92 -11.78 -2.38
C PRO A 14 -3.34 -11.85 -0.89
N GLY A 15 -2.94 -10.82 -0.13
CA GLY A 15 -3.53 -10.48 1.15
C GLY A 15 -5.00 -10.07 0.98
N VAL A 16 -5.59 -9.42 2.00
CA VAL A 16 -6.99 -8.97 1.89
C VAL A 16 -7.16 -7.96 0.74
N MET A 17 -6.24 -6.99 0.61
CA MET A 17 -6.31 -6.00 -0.48
C MET A 17 -5.95 -6.62 -1.84
N GLY A 18 -4.91 -7.46 -1.92
CA GLY A 18 -4.52 -8.10 -3.18
C GLY A 18 -5.61 -9.02 -3.75
N ALA A 19 -6.34 -9.74 -2.89
CA ALA A 19 -7.48 -10.55 -3.31
C ALA A 19 -8.62 -9.68 -3.88
N ALA A 20 -8.91 -8.54 -3.25
CA ALA A 20 -9.92 -7.59 -3.76
C ALA A 20 -9.53 -6.99 -5.11
N LEU A 21 -8.26 -6.58 -5.28
CA LEU A 21 -7.74 -6.10 -6.58
C LEU A 21 -7.81 -7.18 -7.66
N GLY A 22 -7.38 -8.41 -7.33
CA GLY A 22 -7.43 -9.53 -8.27
C GLY A 22 -8.86 -9.83 -8.72
N SER A 23 -9.80 -9.87 -7.78
CA SER A 23 -11.23 -10.05 -8.07
C SER A 23 -11.79 -8.93 -8.95
N ALA A 24 -11.44 -7.68 -8.65
CA ALA A 24 -11.85 -6.50 -9.42
C ALA A 24 -11.37 -6.52 -10.88
N LEU A 25 -10.26 -7.18 -11.16
CA LEU A 25 -9.64 -7.26 -12.49
C LEU A 25 -10.12 -8.46 -13.33
N LYS A 26 -10.75 -9.47 -12.72
CA LYS A 26 -11.25 -10.66 -13.44
C LYS A 26 -12.13 -10.36 -14.66
N PRO A 27 -13.07 -9.39 -14.64
CA PRO A 27 -13.95 -9.16 -15.79
C PRO A 27 -13.20 -8.79 -17.07
N VAL A 28 -12.09 -8.05 -16.94
CA VAL A 28 -11.27 -7.56 -18.07
C VAL A 28 -10.08 -8.48 -18.39
N ALA A 29 -9.60 -9.26 -17.41
CA ALA A 29 -8.43 -10.12 -17.55
C ALA A 29 -8.71 -11.41 -18.32
N GLY A 30 -7.75 -11.87 -19.12
CA GLY A 30 -7.76 -13.22 -19.70
C GLY A 30 -7.59 -14.29 -18.61
N ALA A 31 -6.73 -14.01 -17.63
CA ALA A 31 -6.58 -14.76 -16.39
C ALA A 31 -6.01 -13.83 -15.31
N VAL A 32 -6.40 -14.05 -14.05
CA VAL A 32 -5.73 -13.43 -12.91
C VAL A 32 -4.97 -14.52 -12.16
N ILE A 33 -3.63 -14.41 -12.12
CA ILE A 33 -2.73 -15.42 -11.55
C ILE A 33 -2.05 -14.92 -10.27
N TRP A 34 -1.62 -15.83 -9.40
CA TRP A 34 -0.87 -15.47 -8.19
C TRP A 34 0.22 -16.52 -7.87
N ALA A 35 1.34 -16.07 -7.30
CA ALA A 35 2.46 -16.94 -6.95
C ALA A 35 2.23 -17.66 -5.60
N ALA A 36 2.07 -18.99 -5.65
CA ALA A 36 1.63 -19.80 -4.51
C ALA A 36 2.75 -20.28 -3.59
N ALA A 37 4.00 -20.43 -4.08
CA ALA A 37 5.12 -20.91 -3.29
C ALA A 37 5.34 -20.10 -2.01
N GLY A 38 5.57 -20.82 -0.90
CA GLY A 38 5.90 -20.23 0.40
C GLY A 38 4.80 -19.39 1.04
N ARG A 39 3.55 -19.45 0.54
CA ARG A 39 2.44 -18.66 1.08
C ARG A 39 1.67 -19.39 2.17
N SER A 40 1.23 -18.62 3.16
CA SER A 40 0.49 -19.15 4.30
C SER A 40 -0.93 -19.60 3.91
N VAL A 41 -1.48 -20.58 4.64
CA VAL A 41 -2.84 -21.10 4.43
C VAL A 41 -3.91 -19.99 4.33
N PRO A 42 -3.91 -18.94 5.19
CA PRO A 42 -4.85 -17.83 5.04
C PRO A 42 -4.72 -17.05 3.73
N THR A 43 -3.51 -16.97 3.17
CA THR A 43 -3.25 -16.32 1.87
C THR A 43 -3.81 -17.16 0.72
N SER A 44 -3.56 -18.47 0.75
CA SER A 44 -4.10 -19.40 -0.25
C SER A 44 -5.62 -19.38 -0.26
N LYS A 45 -6.27 -19.48 0.90
CA LYS A 45 -7.74 -19.42 1.02
C LYS A 45 -8.35 -18.13 0.46
N ARG A 46 -7.69 -16.99 0.65
CA ARG A 46 -8.16 -15.71 0.08
C ARG A 46 -8.04 -15.69 -1.44
N ALA A 47 -6.93 -16.21 -1.98
CA ALA A 47 -6.74 -16.30 -3.41
C ALA A 47 -7.77 -17.25 -4.05
N GLU A 48 -8.07 -18.38 -3.40
CA GLU A 48 -9.14 -19.31 -3.81
C GLU A 48 -10.52 -18.64 -3.78
N THR A 49 -10.84 -17.92 -2.70
CA THR A 49 -12.13 -17.20 -2.57
C THR A 49 -12.28 -16.10 -3.63
N ALA A 50 -11.17 -15.47 -4.03
CA ALA A 50 -11.13 -14.50 -5.11
C ALA A 50 -11.01 -15.13 -6.51
N ASP A 51 -10.99 -16.47 -6.61
CA ASP A 51 -10.90 -17.25 -7.84
C ASP A 51 -9.66 -16.85 -8.68
N LEU A 52 -8.52 -16.72 -7.99
CA LEU A 52 -7.22 -16.45 -8.59
C LEU A 52 -6.52 -17.78 -8.94
N VAL A 53 -5.93 -17.86 -10.13
CA VAL A 53 -5.26 -19.07 -10.61
C VAL A 53 -3.85 -19.13 -10.01
N GLY A 54 -3.58 -20.15 -9.20
CA GLY A 54 -2.26 -20.37 -8.62
C GLY A 54 -1.23 -20.76 -9.68
N VAL A 55 -0.04 -20.12 -9.63
CA VAL A 55 1.16 -20.54 -10.33
C VAL A 55 2.28 -20.86 -9.33
N PRO A 56 3.28 -21.69 -9.70
CA PRO A 56 4.27 -22.19 -8.75
C PRO A 56 5.00 -21.09 -7.98
N ASP A 57 5.55 -20.08 -8.67
CA ASP A 57 6.42 -19.08 -8.06
C ASP A 57 6.31 -17.69 -8.73
N VAL A 58 7.08 -16.73 -8.22
CA VAL A 58 7.15 -15.35 -8.72
C VAL A 58 7.68 -15.31 -10.14
N ALA A 59 8.63 -16.18 -10.49
CA ALA A 59 9.25 -16.19 -11.79
C ALA A 59 8.26 -16.64 -12.89
N GLU A 60 7.47 -17.67 -12.60
CA GLU A 60 6.40 -18.13 -13.49
C GLU A 60 5.28 -17.11 -13.63
N LEU A 61 4.93 -16.42 -12.53
CA LEU A 61 3.99 -15.30 -12.58
C LEU A 61 4.52 -14.19 -13.49
N ALA A 62 5.79 -13.81 -13.34
CA ALA A 62 6.39 -12.74 -14.12
C ALA A 62 6.42 -13.06 -15.62
N ARG A 63 6.83 -14.28 -15.99
CA ARG A 63 6.88 -14.74 -17.40
C ARG A 63 5.51 -14.79 -18.07
N ARG A 64 4.45 -15.11 -17.33
CA ARG A 64 3.09 -15.25 -17.89
C ARG A 64 2.29 -13.96 -17.90
N SER A 65 2.69 -12.97 -17.12
CA SER A 65 1.92 -11.74 -16.95
C SER A 65 2.19 -10.74 -18.09
N HIS A 66 1.16 -9.94 -18.38
CA HIS A 66 1.28 -8.69 -19.14
C HIS A 66 1.25 -7.49 -18.19
N VAL A 67 0.58 -7.64 -17.05
CA VAL A 67 0.56 -6.67 -15.94
C VAL A 67 0.79 -7.44 -14.64
N ILE A 68 1.64 -6.93 -13.78
CA ILE A 68 1.91 -7.44 -12.44
C ILE A 68 1.51 -6.35 -11.45
N VAL A 69 0.68 -6.67 -10.47
CA VAL A 69 0.35 -5.79 -9.36
C VAL A 69 1.03 -6.31 -8.10
N SER A 70 1.98 -5.53 -7.58
CA SER A 70 2.64 -5.83 -6.31
C SER A 70 1.92 -5.18 -5.14
N ILE A 71 1.58 -6.00 -4.14
CA ILE A 71 1.00 -5.52 -2.88
C ILE A 71 1.45 -6.36 -1.67
N CYS A 72 2.68 -6.11 -1.25
CA CYS A 72 3.34 -6.71 -0.11
C CYS A 72 3.61 -5.69 1.02
N PRO A 73 4.06 -6.15 2.20
CA PRO A 73 4.62 -5.25 3.20
C PRO A 73 5.77 -4.40 2.63
N PRO A 74 5.95 -3.14 3.06
CA PRO A 74 6.90 -2.23 2.41
C PRO A 74 8.35 -2.72 2.41
N HIS A 75 8.79 -3.40 3.48
CA HIS A 75 10.15 -3.95 3.57
C HIS A 75 10.46 -5.03 2.53
N ALA A 76 9.46 -5.65 1.92
CA ALA A 76 9.63 -6.70 0.92
C ALA A 76 9.56 -6.18 -0.53
N ALA A 77 9.23 -4.91 -0.74
CA ALA A 77 8.93 -4.38 -2.08
C ALA A 77 10.13 -4.49 -3.04
N LEU A 78 11.32 -4.11 -2.58
CA LEU A 78 12.54 -4.18 -3.39
C LEU A 78 12.95 -5.62 -3.72
N ASP A 79 12.85 -6.53 -2.76
CA ASP A 79 13.18 -7.94 -2.96
C ASP A 79 12.23 -8.60 -3.96
N VAL A 80 10.94 -8.29 -3.88
CA VAL A 80 9.92 -8.80 -4.80
C VAL A 80 10.12 -8.23 -6.20
N ALA A 81 10.41 -6.92 -6.33
CA ALA A 81 10.74 -6.32 -7.62
C ALA A 81 12.02 -6.92 -8.22
N GLY A 82 13.02 -7.23 -7.39
CA GLY A 82 14.23 -7.94 -7.80
C GLY A 82 13.93 -9.32 -8.38
N GLN A 83 13.16 -10.16 -7.68
CA GLN A 83 12.74 -11.47 -8.19
C GLN A 83 12.00 -11.40 -9.52
N VAL A 84 11.19 -10.35 -9.72
CA VAL A 84 10.52 -10.11 -11.00
C VAL A 84 11.52 -9.69 -12.07
N ALA A 85 12.46 -8.81 -11.76
CA ALA A 85 13.50 -8.39 -12.70
C ALA A 85 14.33 -9.58 -13.18
N ASP A 86 14.84 -10.38 -12.24
CA ASP A 86 15.68 -11.57 -12.51
C ASP A 86 14.93 -12.60 -13.39
N ALA A 87 13.62 -12.76 -13.17
CA ALA A 87 12.79 -13.67 -13.96
C ALA A 87 12.51 -13.19 -15.40
N LEU A 88 12.83 -11.92 -15.71
CA LEU A 88 12.54 -11.25 -16.98
C LEU A 88 13.81 -10.92 -17.78
N ASP A 89 15.00 -11.36 -17.36
CA ASP A 89 16.28 -11.02 -18.00
C ASP A 89 16.31 -11.35 -19.50
N ASP A 90 15.76 -12.50 -19.89
CA ASP A 90 15.74 -12.95 -21.29
C ASP A 90 14.46 -12.55 -22.06
N ARG A 91 13.57 -11.74 -21.45
CA ARG A 91 12.24 -11.44 -22.01
C ARG A 91 12.19 -10.04 -22.63
N ALA A 92 12.08 -9.99 -23.96
CA ALA A 92 11.94 -8.73 -24.70
C ALA A 92 10.59 -8.01 -24.44
N ASP A 93 9.50 -8.76 -24.26
CA ASP A 93 8.16 -8.23 -24.00
C ASP A 93 7.86 -8.12 -22.49
N ARG A 94 8.57 -7.21 -21.80
CA ARG A 94 8.42 -7.06 -20.35
C ARG A 94 7.01 -6.58 -19.93
N PRO A 95 6.41 -7.16 -18.87
CA PRO A 95 5.13 -6.74 -18.35
C PRO A 95 5.18 -5.33 -17.76
N LEU A 96 4.01 -4.69 -17.62
CA LEU A 96 3.86 -3.55 -16.73
C LEU A 96 3.91 -4.01 -15.27
N TYR A 97 4.73 -3.38 -14.44
CA TYR A 97 4.80 -3.59 -13.01
C TYR A 97 4.16 -2.42 -12.27
N VAL A 98 3.00 -2.68 -11.67
CA VAL A 98 2.29 -1.73 -10.81
C VAL A 98 2.77 -1.95 -9.38
N ASP A 99 3.55 -1.02 -8.86
CA ASP A 99 3.91 -1.00 -7.44
C ASP A 99 2.77 -0.37 -6.66
N ALA A 100 1.91 -1.18 -6.03
CA ALA A 100 0.85 -0.71 -5.15
C ALA A 100 1.20 -0.86 -3.66
N ASN A 101 2.49 -1.02 -3.34
CA ASN A 101 2.99 -1.12 -1.98
C ASN A 101 2.96 0.25 -1.29
N ALA A 102 2.86 0.28 0.03
CA ALA A 102 2.93 1.52 0.80
C ALA A 102 4.39 1.95 1.02
N VAL A 103 5.05 2.38 -0.05
CA VAL A 103 6.48 2.73 -0.09
C VAL A 103 6.72 4.22 -0.37
N SER A 104 7.96 4.67 -0.19
CA SER A 104 8.39 6.04 -0.48
C SER A 104 8.62 6.24 -1.98
N PRO A 105 8.56 7.48 -2.50
CA PRO A 105 8.98 7.80 -3.86
C PRO A 105 10.40 7.32 -4.19
N GLY A 106 11.32 7.38 -3.22
CA GLY A 106 12.69 6.88 -3.38
C GLY A 106 12.77 5.37 -3.56
N THR A 107 11.87 4.61 -2.93
CA THR A 107 11.75 3.16 -3.13
C THR A 107 11.19 2.84 -4.52
N VAL A 108 10.18 3.58 -4.97
CA VAL A 108 9.64 3.47 -6.34
C VAL A 108 10.73 3.73 -7.37
N ALA A 109 11.55 4.76 -7.18
CA ALA A 109 12.67 5.07 -8.07
C ALA A 109 13.70 3.92 -8.14
N GLN A 110 13.98 3.24 -7.03
CA GLN A 110 14.85 2.06 -7.02
C GLN A 110 14.24 0.88 -7.78
N ILE A 111 12.93 0.67 -7.66
CA ILE A 111 12.20 -0.36 -8.42
C ILE A 111 12.25 -0.06 -9.92
N ALA A 112 11.98 1.19 -10.30
CA ALA A 112 12.11 1.67 -11.67
C ALA A 112 13.53 1.48 -12.22
N GLY A 113 14.56 1.72 -11.41
CA GLY A 113 15.95 1.46 -11.79
C GLY A 113 16.26 -0.01 -12.10
N ARG A 114 15.52 -0.96 -11.51
CA ARG A 114 15.68 -2.41 -11.78
C ARG A 114 14.80 -2.91 -12.94
N LEU A 115 13.59 -2.38 -13.06
CA LEU A 115 12.59 -2.86 -14.00
C LEU A 115 12.50 -2.04 -15.30
N GLY A 116 13.12 -0.86 -15.35
CA GLY A 116 12.92 0.13 -16.41
C GLY A 116 11.72 1.02 -16.06
N ALA A 117 11.90 2.34 -16.09
CA ALA A 117 10.88 3.30 -15.67
C ALA A 117 9.61 3.24 -16.55
N GLU A 118 9.78 2.97 -17.83
CA GLU A 118 8.72 2.78 -18.83
C GLU A 118 7.85 1.53 -18.58
N HIS A 119 8.34 0.61 -17.73
CA HIS A 119 7.64 -0.59 -17.32
C HIS A 119 7.02 -0.49 -15.93
N VAL A 120 7.20 0.62 -15.21
CA VAL A 120 6.69 0.79 -13.85
C VAL A 120 5.52 1.78 -13.81
N VAL A 121 4.53 1.46 -12.98
CA VAL A 121 3.47 2.38 -12.58
C VAL A 121 3.48 2.46 -11.06
N ASP A 122 3.63 3.68 -10.54
CA ASP A 122 3.52 3.98 -9.12
C ASP A 122 2.05 3.99 -8.69
N GLY A 123 1.70 3.19 -7.68
CA GLY A 123 0.35 2.98 -7.21
C GLY A 123 0.18 3.25 -5.73
N ALA A 124 -0.89 3.97 -5.37
CA ALA A 124 -1.26 4.21 -3.99
C ALA A 124 -2.74 3.93 -3.73
N ILE A 125 -3.00 2.96 -2.86
CA ILE A 125 -4.37 2.59 -2.49
C ILE A 125 -4.77 3.34 -1.22
N ILE A 126 -5.85 4.10 -1.26
CA ILE A 126 -6.43 4.79 -0.10
C ILE A 126 -7.87 4.31 0.09
N GLY A 127 -8.08 3.54 1.16
CA GLY A 127 -9.37 2.95 1.50
C GLY A 127 -9.21 1.52 2.06
N PRO A 128 -10.30 0.92 2.57
CA PRO A 128 -10.35 -0.51 2.87
C PRO A 128 -10.31 -1.35 1.57
N PRO A 129 -10.26 -2.69 1.63
CA PRO A 129 -10.54 -3.51 0.45
C PRO A 129 -11.94 -3.21 -0.10
N ALA A 130 -12.06 -3.02 -1.42
CA ALA A 130 -13.32 -2.64 -2.06
C ALA A 130 -13.98 -3.82 -2.80
N TRP A 131 -15.26 -4.02 -2.50
CA TRP A 131 -16.16 -4.93 -3.24
C TRP A 131 -17.29 -4.17 -3.94
N GLU A 132 -17.52 -2.92 -3.51
CA GLU A 132 -18.43 -1.95 -4.11
C GLU A 132 -17.71 -0.61 -4.28
N ARG A 133 -18.17 0.20 -5.24
CA ARG A 133 -17.61 1.53 -5.52
C ARG A 133 -17.84 2.50 -4.36
N GLY A 134 -16.92 3.45 -4.21
CA GLY A 134 -17.07 4.62 -3.34
C GLY A 134 -16.26 4.58 -2.04
N SER A 135 -15.63 3.45 -1.72
CA SER A 135 -14.83 3.31 -0.49
C SER A 135 -13.32 3.47 -0.69
N THR A 136 -12.82 3.23 -1.92
CA THR A 136 -11.38 3.06 -2.16
C THR A 136 -10.95 3.66 -3.48
N VAL A 137 -9.90 4.47 -3.42
CA VAL A 137 -9.26 5.10 -4.57
C VAL A 137 -7.89 4.46 -4.80
N LEU A 138 -7.62 4.08 -6.04
CA LEU A 138 -6.30 3.66 -6.52
C LEU A 138 -5.69 4.83 -7.30
N TRP A 139 -4.79 5.56 -6.66
CA TRP A 139 -4.02 6.60 -7.34
C TRP A 139 -2.88 5.98 -8.11
N LEU A 140 -2.66 6.43 -9.33
CA LEU A 140 -1.66 5.90 -10.25
C LEU A 140 -0.83 7.05 -10.83
N ALA A 141 0.47 6.82 -10.99
CA ALA A 141 1.38 7.74 -11.65
C ALA A 141 2.42 6.95 -12.48
N GLY A 142 2.92 7.58 -13.55
CA GLY A 142 3.80 6.94 -14.53
C GLY A 142 3.28 7.10 -15.95
N GLU A 143 4.16 7.03 -16.94
CA GLU A 143 3.82 7.23 -18.36
C GLU A 143 2.65 6.35 -18.83
N ARG A 144 2.58 5.12 -18.30
CA ARG A 144 1.57 4.11 -18.66
C ARG A 144 0.46 3.94 -17.61
N ALA A 145 0.33 4.87 -16.67
CA ALA A 145 -0.67 4.83 -15.60
C ALA A 145 -2.12 4.80 -16.14
N ALA A 146 -2.39 5.46 -17.28
CA ALA A 146 -3.71 5.46 -17.91
C ALA A 146 -4.12 4.07 -18.43
N GLU A 147 -3.17 3.26 -18.91
CA GLU A 147 -3.45 1.88 -19.33
C GLU A 147 -3.91 1.03 -18.13
N VAL A 148 -3.24 1.19 -16.98
CA VAL A 148 -3.61 0.51 -15.74
C VAL A 148 -4.96 1.00 -15.21
N ALA A 149 -5.21 2.31 -15.22
CA ALA A 149 -6.48 2.88 -14.79
C ALA A 149 -7.67 2.34 -15.62
N GLY A 150 -7.46 2.15 -16.94
CA GLY A 150 -8.46 1.55 -17.83
C GLY A 150 -8.89 0.15 -17.42
N LEU A 151 -8.02 -0.65 -16.82
CA LEU A 151 -8.36 -1.99 -16.30
C LEU A 151 -9.39 -1.95 -15.16
N PHE A 152 -9.49 -0.82 -14.46
CA PHE A 152 -10.39 -0.63 -13.31
C PHE A 152 -11.66 0.18 -13.64
N ALA A 153 -11.87 0.56 -14.92
CA ALA A 153 -12.92 1.50 -15.35
C ALA A 153 -14.36 1.10 -14.94
N HIS A 154 -14.64 -0.18 -14.73
CA HIS A 154 -15.91 -0.72 -14.24
C HIS A 154 -15.77 -1.57 -12.97
N SER A 155 -14.67 -1.37 -12.23
CA SER A 155 -14.38 -2.12 -11.01
C SER A 155 -14.87 -1.42 -9.74
N PRO A 156 -14.87 -2.09 -8.57
CA PRO A 156 -15.09 -1.46 -7.26
C PRO A 156 -14.07 -0.39 -6.87
N PHE A 157 -12.89 -0.38 -7.48
CA PHE A 157 -11.84 0.61 -7.22
C PHE A 157 -12.02 1.81 -8.14
N ASP A 158 -11.97 3.01 -7.55
CA ASP A 158 -11.89 4.25 -8.30
C ASP A 158 -10.43 4.53 -8.67
N ALA A 159 -10.03 4.17 -9.90
CA ALA A 159 -8.67 4.37 -10.37
C ALA A 159 -8.48 5.76 -10.99
N ARG A 160 -7.50 6.51 -10.48
CA ARG A 160 -7.25 7.91 -10.87
C ARG A 160 -5.77 8.12 -11.19
N VAL A 161 -5.49 8.87 -12.25
CA VAL A 161 -4.12 9.16 -12.70
C VAL A 161 -3.72 10.56 -12.20
N LEU A 162 -2.57 10.66 -11.53
CA LEU A 162 -1.99 11.93 -11.06
C LEU A 162 -1.10 12.61 -12.11
N GLY A 163 -0.48 11.83 -12.99
CA GLY A 163 0.45 12.33 -14.00
C GLY A 163 1.46 11.27 -14.42
N ALA A 164 2.45 11.69 -15.20
CA ALA A 164 3.50 10.82 -15.72
C ALA A 164 4.67 10.59 -14.73
N ASP A 165 4.79 11.41 -13.69
CA ASP A 165 5.94 11.37 -12.78
C ASP A 165 5.84 10.21 -11.79
N LEU A 166 6.77 9.25 -11.91
CA LEU A 166 6.91 8.17 -10.93
C LEU A 166 7.21 8.73 -9.54
N GLY A 167 6.54 8.18 -8.53
CA GLY A 167 6.65 8.61 -7.13
C GLY A 167 5.55 9.58 -6.69
N ALA A 168 4.76 10.16 -7.60
CA ALA A 168 3.69 11.08 -7.24
C ALA A 168 2.55 10.41 -6.44
N ALA A 169 2.17 9.17 -6.78
CA ALA A 169 1.15 8.44 -6.03
C ALA A 169 1.66 8.02 -4.65
N SER A 170 2.91 7.56 -4.57
CA SER A 170 3.60 7.25 -3.31
C SER A 170 3.78 8.49 -2.42
N ALA A 171 4.09 9.66 -2.99
CA ALA A 171 4.17 10.92 -2.27
C ALA A 171 2.80 11.33 -1.69
N LEU A 172 1.73 11.24 -2.48
CA LEU A 172 0.36 11.46 -2.01
C LEU A 172 0.05 10.54 -0.83
N LYS A 173 0.40 9.25 -0.95
CA LYS A 173 0.18 8.26 0.11
C LYS A 173 0.94 8.59 1.39
N ALA A 174 2.20 9.02 1.29
CA ALA A 174 3.00 9.43 2.43
C ALA A 174 2.37 10.62 3.17
N CYS A 175 1.95 11.66 2.44
CA CYS A 175 1.25 12.81 3.01
C CYS A 175 -0.06 12.42 3.68
N PHE A 176 -0.87 11.57 3.02
CA PHE A 176 -2.09 11.03 3.61
C PHE A 176 -1.81 10.15 4.85
N GLY A 177 -0.65 9.49 4.87
CA GLY A 177 -0.16 8.73 6.01
C GLY A 177 0.01 9.59 7.27
N LEU A 178 0.44 10.85 7.14
CA LEU A 178 0.55 11.77 8.27
C LEU A 178 -0.81 11.99 8.93
N GLN A 179 -1.84 12.30 8.13
CA GLN A 179 -3.19 12.49 8.64
C GLN A 179 -3.76 11.21 9.24
N SER A 180 -3.65 10.10 8.51
CA SER A 180 -4.38 8.87 8.84
C SER A 180 -3.72 8.04 9.94
N LYS A 181 -2.43 8.28 10.23
CA LYS A 181 -1.63 7.47 11.15
C LYS A 181 -0.78 8.30 12.11
N VAL A 182 -0.07 9.33 11.66
CA VAL A 182 0.75 10.14 12.57
C VAL A 182 -0.11 10.91 13.58
N ILE A 183 -1.20 11.55 13.15
CA ILE A 183 -2.11 12.28 14.06
C ILE A 183 -2.73 11.33 15.11
N PRO A 184 -3.30 10.17 14.75
CA PRO A 184 -3.74 9.19 15.75
C PRO A 184 -2.63 8.76 16.74
N ALA A 185 -1.41 8.53 16.26
CA ALA A 185 -0.29 8.17 17.14
C ALA A 185 0.02 9.30 18.14
N LEU A 186 -0.04 10.56 17.71
CA LEU A 186 0.11 11.72 18.59
C LEU A 186 -0.95 11.74 19.71
N TRP A 187 -2.22 11.47 19.39
CA TRP A 187 -3.27 11.36 20.41
C TRP A 187 -2.99 10.24 21.42
N LEU A 188 -2.55 9.07 20.94
CA LEU A 188 -2.19 7.94 21.81
C LEU A 188 -1.01 8.28 22.72
N THR A 189 0.04 8.91 22.17
CA THR A 189 1.21 9.35 22.93
C THR A 189 0.85 10.40 23.97
N MET A 190 0.07 11.42 23.59
CA MET A 190 -0.39 12.46 24.52
C MET A 190 -1.20 11.86 25.67
N ALA A 191 -2.11 10.93 25.36
CA ALA A 191 -2.91 10.25 26.38
C ALA A 191 -2.06 9.41 27.33
N GLN A 192 -1.08 8.69 26.80
CA GLN A 192 -0.15 7.92 27.62
C GLN A 192 0.71 8.82 28.52
N ALA A 193 1.22 9.93 28.00
CA ALA A 193 2.00 10.89 28.76
C ALA A 193 1.16 11.57 29.86
N ALA A 194 -0.05 12.02 29.54
CA ALA A 194 -0.96 12.64 30.50
C ALA A 194 -1.31 11.71 31.66
N ARG A 195 -1.55 10.42 31.38
CA ARG A 195 -1.74 9.40 32.42
C ARG A 195 -0.50 9.18 33.26
N ALA A 196 0.68 9.07 32.64
CA ALA A 196 1.94 8.88 33.36
C ALA A 196 2.26 10.04 34.31
N HIS A 197 1.84 11.26 33.97
CA HIS A 197 1.99 12.45 34.82
C HIS A 197 0.80 12.71 35.75
N GLY A 198 -0.29 11.94 35.67
CA GLY A 198 -1.48 12.13 36.50
C GLY A 198 -2.30 13.39 36.17
N VAL A 199 -2.23 13.88 34.93
CA VAL A 199 -2.86 15.15 34.49
C VAL A 199 -3.94 14.96 33.41
N GLU A 200 -4.43 13.75 33.20
CA GLU A 200 -5.37 13.45 32.10
C GLU A 200 -6.68 14.26 32.18
N ASP A 201 -7.26 14.42 33.37
CA ASP A 201 -8.49 15.21 33.55
C ASP A 201 -8.24 16.70 33.33
N ALA A 202 -7.15 17.24 33.89
CA ALA A 202 -6.78 18.65 33.67
C ALA A 202 -6.49 18.95 32.19
N LEU A 203 -5.82 18.04 31.48
CA LEU A 203 -5.58 18.17 30.03
C LEU A 203 -6.90 18.13 29.24
N ARG A 204 -7.82 17.23 29.60
CA ARG A 204 -9.14 17.13 28.97
C ARG A 204 -9.91 18.44 29.12
N ASP A 205 -9.92 19.00 30.34
CA ASP A 205 -10.60 20.26 30.63
C ASP A 205 -9.97 21.42 29.85
N GLU A 206 -8.64 21.48 29.78
CA GLU A 206 -7.94 22.53 29.03
C GLU A 206 -8.23 22.44 27.52
N LEU A 207 -8.15 21.25 26.92
CA LEU A 207 -8.48 21.05 25.51
C LEU A 207 -9.95 21.39 25.20
N ALA A 208 -10.87 21.11 26.13
CA ALA A 208 -12.27 21.46 25.96
C ALA A 208 -12.51 22.98 25.90
N ARG A 209 -11.68 23.80 26.57
CA ARG A 209 -11.74 25.27 26.48
C ARG A 209 -11.45 25.78 25.07
N ASP A 210 -10.60 25.06 24.33
CA ASP A 210 -10.28 25.33 22.91
C ASP A 210 -11.23 24.63 21.92
N GLY A 211 -12.31 24.01 22.42
CA GLY A 211 -13.31 23.31 21.60
C GLY A 211 -12.84 21.95 21.06
N ILE A 212 -11.80 21.36 21.67
CA ILE A 212 -11.24 20.08 21.26
C ILE A 212 -11.78 18.96 22.15
N ASP A 213 -12.59 18.07 21.56
CA ASP A 213 -13.10 16.88 22.27
C ASP A 213 -12.01 15.80 22.37
N TYR A 214 -11.24 15.83 23.47
CA TYR A 214 -10.19 14.85 23.75
C TYR A 214 -10.73 13.40 23.77
N GLY A 215 -11.93 13.18 24.31
CA GLY A 215 -12.53 11.85 24.41
C GLY A 215 -12.85 11.27 23.04
N ALA A 216 -13.50 12.05 22.16
CA ALA A 216 -13.80 11.64 20.80
C ALA A 216 -12.52 11.37 20.00
N ARG A 217 -11.52 12.26 20.07
CA ARG A 217 -10.26 12.11 19.33
C ARG A 217 -9.46 10.88 19.77
N LEU A 218 -9.35 10.66 21.08
CA LEU A 218 -8.67 9.47 21.61
C LEU A 218 -9.44 8.19 21.26
N GLY A 219 -10.77 8.22 21.31
CA GLY A 219 -11.62 7.10 20.90
C GLY A 219 -11.40 6.73 19.43
N GLU A 220 -11.40 7.71 18.52
CA GLU A 220 -11.08 7.51 17.10
C GLU A 220 -9.68 6.94 16.89
N ALA A 221 -8.67 7.48 17.58
CA ALA A 221 -7.29 7.02 17.47
C ALA A 221 -7.13 5.56 17.94
N THR A 222 -7.75 5.23 19.07
CA THR A 222 -7.72 3.89 19.67
C THR A 222 -8.42 2.87 18.76
N ALA A 223 -9.60 3.19 18.25
CA ALA A 223 -10.36 2.33 17.34
C ALA A 223 -9.57 2.02 16.07
N ARG A 224 -8.85 3.02 15.52
CA ARG A 224 -7.98 2.81 14.35
C ARG A 224 -6.80 1.88 14.67
N SER A 225 -6.13 2.06 15.81
CA SER A 225 -4.93 1.27 16.14
C SER A 225 -5.22 -0.19 16.53
N ALA A 226 -6.39 -0.47 17.12
CA ALA A 226 -6.69 -1.72 17.83
C ALA A 226 -6.64 -3.03 16.99
N ALA A 227 -6.59 -2.96 15.66
CA ALA A 227 -6.57 -4.17 14.81
C ALA A 227 -5.37 -4.27 13.84
N LYS A 228 -4.58 -3.20 13.68
CA LYS A 228 -3.63 -3.06 12.54
C LYS A 228 -2.33 -2.33 12.87
N ALA A 229 -2.12 -1.89 14.12
CA ALA A 229 -1.00 -1.04 14.51
C ALA A 229 0.36 -1.54 14.01
N TRP A 230 0.73 -2.80 14.27
CA TRP A 230 2.07 -3.30 13.92
C TRP A 230 2.40 -3.25 12.41
N ARG A 231 1.39 -3.36 11.53
CA ARG A 231 1.59 -3.27 10.07
C ARG A 231 1.94 -1.87 9.61
N TRP A 232 1.53 -0.87 10.39
CA TRP A 232 1.69 0.54 10.06
C TRP A 232 3.06 1.10 10.39
N ALA A 233 3.86 0.39 11.20
CA ALA A 233 5.23 0.82 11.51
C ALA A 233 6.08 1.00 10.24
N GLY A 234 6.08 0.00 9.35
CA GLY A 234 6.80 0.08 8.08
C GLY A 234 6.24 1.15 7.13
N GLU A 235 4.92 1.36 7.12
CA GLU A 235 4.31 2.45 6.35
C GLU A 235 4.74 3.83 6.86
N MET A 236 4.89 3.99 8.19
CA MET A 236 5.36 5.24 8.80
C MET A 236 6.85 5.47 8.57
N GLU A 237 7.66 4.41 8.51
CA GLU A 237 9.06 4.54 8.10
C GLU A 237 9.16 5.04 6.64
N GLN A 238 8.40 4.47 5.72
CA GLN A 238 8.37 4.91 4.32
C GLN A 238 7.80 6.34 4.16
N ALA A 239 6.78 6.70 4.93
CA ALA A 239 6.30 8.08 4.95
C ALA A 239 7.37 9.04 5.47
N GLY A 240 8.13 8.64 6.49
CA GLY A 240 9.28 9.40 7.00
C GLY A 240 10.35 9.60 5.91
N ASP A 241 10.71 8.54 5.18
CA ASP A 241 11.68 8.62 4.08
C ASP A 241 11.21 9.61 2.99
N ALA A 242 9.92 9.58 2.64
CA ALA A 242 9.33 10.49 1.66
C ALA A 242 9.37 11.97 2.11
N ILE A 243 9.13 12.23 3.40
CA ILE A 243 9.17 13.59 3.98
C ILE A 243 10.62 14.09 4.08
N ALA A 244 11.55 13.24 4.52
CA ALA A 244 12.97 13.58 4.59
C ALA A 244 13.56 13.88 3.21
N ALA A 245 13.12 13.17 2.16
CA ALA A 245 13.61 13.37 0.80
C ALA A 245 13.36 14.78 0.24
N VAL A 246 12.39 15.52 0.79
CA VAL A 246 12.12 16.92 0.41
C VAL A 246 12.63 17.93 1.44
N GLY A 247 13.53 17.51 2.35
CA GLY A 247 14.17 18.38 3.34
C GLY A 247 13.31 18.71 4.56
N LEU A 248 12.22 17.98 4.79
CA LEU A 248 11.34 18.18 5.93
C LEU A 248 11.68 17.20 7.08
N PRO A 249 11.39 17.56 8.35
CA PRO A 249 11.61 16.66 9.49
C PRO A 249 10.72 15.42 9.42
N ASP A 250 11.33 14.24 9.51
CA ASP A 250 10.65 12.94 9.49
C ASP A 250 10.32 12.40 10.90
N GLY A 251 10.79 13.09 11.94
CA GLY A 251 10.72 12.64 13.34
C GLY A 251 9.30 12.27 13.79
N PHE A 252 8.27 12.96 13.30
CA PHE A 252 6.88 12.62 13.61
C PHE A 252 6.48 11.24 13.07
N SER A 253 6.84 10.92 11.82
CA SER A 253 6.58 9.60 11.24
C SER A 253 7.41 8.52 11.94
N ARG A 254 8.68 8.81 12.28
CA ARG A 254 9.52 7.87 13.04
C ARG A 254 8.95 7.58 14.42
N ALA A 255 8.47 8.60 15.14
CA ALA A 255 7.84 8.44 16.45
C ALA A 255 6.52 7.65 16.34
N ALA A 256 5.68 7.95 15.33
CA ALA A 256 4.47 7.18 15.08
C ALA A 256 4.77 5.69 14.82
N ALA A 257 5.84 5.39 14.06
CA ALA A 257 6.28 4.01 13.87
C ALA A 257 6.63 3.32 15.19
N GLN A 258 7.30 4.01 16.12
CA GLN A 258 7.62 3.47 17.45
C GLN A 258 6.36 3.15 18.26
N VAL A 259 5.40 4.08 18.29
CA VAL A 259 4.10 3.89 18.98
C VAL A 259 3.40 2.64 18.46
N TYR A 260 3.37 2.46 17.15
CA TYR A 260 2.71 1.32 16.52
C TYR A 260 3.43 -0.02 16.72
N ARG A 261 4.77 -0.02 16.80
CA ARG A 261 5.52 -1.23 17.18
C ARG A 261 5.21 -1.63 18.62
N ALA A 262 5.16 -0.67 19.54
CA ALA A 262 4.85 -0.94 20.94
C ALA A 262 3.43 -1.49 21.14
N ALA A 263 2.45 -0.98 20.38
CA ALA A 263 1.07 -1.46 20.41
C ALA A 263 0.87 -2.86 19.78
N GLY A 264 1.87 -3.39 19.07
CA GLY A 264 1.80 -4.69 18.39
C GLY A 264 2.03 -5.93 19.26
N GLY A 265 2.56 -5.76 20.48
CA GLY A 265 3.06 -6.85 21.31
C GLY A 265 4.31 -7.54 20.73
N PRO A 266 5.10 -8.26 21.53
CA PRO A 266 6.18 -9.12 21.01
C PRO A 266 5.59 -10.24 20.14
N ARG A 267 6.27 -10.54 19.03
CA ARG A 267 5.93 -11.66 18.12
C ARG A 267 6.21 -13.00 18.77
#